data_AF-A0AA35WZA3-F1
#
_entry.id   AF-A0AA35WZA3-F1
#
_cell.length_a   1.000
_cell.length_b   1.000
_cell.length_c   1.000
_cell.angle_alpha   90.00
_cell.angle_beta   90.00
_cell.angle_gamma   90.00
#
_symmetry.space_group_name_H-M   'P 1'
#
loop_
_entity.id
_entity.type
_entity.pdbx_description
1 polymer ?
#
loop_
_entity_poly.entity_id
_entity_poly.type
_entity_poly.pdbx_seq_one_letter_code
_entity_poly.pdbx_strand_id
1 'polypeptide(L)'
;MYIHTYIHRELFIEEETRALQQYASLEGLRQEWEIGRQEVALVHSEMISQYKENCSGLQAQLEAGVTFKKSTAKGMPELDFVPVNLHIQQMKVGRGEEEKERVVYTCVTAGCPTAYSHKFKQGGLAKLRSTTPLANIGSTNPSTVTKTQRGQALLGQIEVVLGDLQKEVDSIRSAARGRVLTSVHTSTRALAENVHKLKSLCNINLIHDSLRDLAGAVEPEFKLSETNVVALCRRVEEHVVSVEAVVSSLTPSNIERWCELLEKPLVDFLSALTTTTTIFRKAVIFLFLRESYSLLQERVPLGLKSYLHRHDIVFSQAVTVTITSFVFKLLQSFAVPSFLTQLHKVGFLLHWESLLSTHGDEQGMLEDFIVAIADINQLTFKVHVTTNAPDVGIISLLSWAGGLFWKPRSLSLSIKLHHFHMHTCTVVT
;
A
#
# COMPACT_ATOMS: atom_id res chain seq x y z
N MET A 1 6.49 23.59 -12.04
CA MET A 1 6.59 22.27 -11.38
C MET A 1 6.57 21.24 -12.50
N TYR A 2 7.66 20.51 -12.67
CA TYR A 2 7.82 19.62 -13.81
C TYR A 2 6.92 18.39 -13.66
N ILE A 3 6.37 17.90 -14.76
CA ILE A 3 5.70 16.58 -14.90
C ILE A 3 6.58 15.40 -14.40
N HIS A 4 7.83 15.67 -14.00
CA HIS A 4 8.81 14.73 -13.45
C HIS A 4 8.43 14.01 -12.13
N THR A 5 7.24 14.22 -11.56
CA THR A 5 6.65 13.25 -10.59
C THR A 5 6.19 11.99 -11.34
N TYR A 6 7.16 11.25 -11.88
CA TYR A 6 7.04 10.01 -12.67
C TYR A 6 6.37 8.84 -11.93
N ILE A 7 6.09 9.01 -10.64
CA ILE A 7 6.22 7.90 -9.71
C ILE A 7 4.90 7.15 -9.54
N HIS A 8 3.75 7.65 -10.04
CA HIS A 8 2.48 6.94 -9.83
C HIS A 8 2.25 5.74 -10.77
N ARG A 9 2.69 5.81 -12.02
CA ARG A 9 2.34 4.81 -13.04
C ARG A 9 3.16 3.52 -12.96
N GLU A 10 4.47 3.64 -12.74
CA GLU A 10 5.34 2.49 -12.53
C GLU A 10 4.88 1.66 -11.33
N LEU A 11 4.35 2.34 -10.32
CA LEU A 11 3.80 1.69 -9.16
C LEU A 11 2.51 0.90 -9.48
N PHE A 12 1.62 1.40 -10.33
CA PHE A 12 0.48 0.60 -10.79
C PHE A 12 0.95 -0.64 -11.57
N ILE A 13 1.98 -0.50 -12.42
CA ILE A 13 2.58 -1.65 -13.13
C ILE A 13 3.14 -2.69 -12.13
N GLU A 14 3.83 -2.25 -11.09
CA GLU A 14 4.33 -3.13 -10.03
C GLU A 14 3.20 -3.81 -9.26
N GLU A 15 2.12 -3.10 -8.95
CA GLU A 15 0.94 -3.64 -8.26
C GLU A 15 0.28 -4.75 -9.09
N GLU A 16 0.02 -4.49 -10.36
CA GLU A 16 -0.56 -5.46 -11.29
C GLU A 16 0.39 -6.65 -11.53
N THR A 17 1.70 -6.41 -11.63
CA THR A 17 2.70 -7.47 -11.79
C THR A 17 2.74 -8.38 -10.56
N ARG A 18 2.64 -7.79 -9.35
CA ARG A 18 2.54 -8.54 -8.10
C ARG A 18 1.24 -9.36 -8.05
N ALA A 19 0.14 -8.86 -8.61
CA ALA A 19 -1.12 -9.60 -8.78
C ALA A 19 -0.94 -10.88 -9.59
N LEU A 20 -0.33 -10.77 -10.75
CA LEU A 20 -0.02 -11.92 -11.61
C LEU A 20 0.84 -12.96 -10.89
N GLN A 21 1.91 -12.52 -10.21
CA GLN A 21 2.79 -13.43 -9.47
C GLN A 21 2.05 -14.17 -8.34
N GLN A 22 1.14 -13.49 -7.64
CA GLN A 22 0.35 -14.11 -6.58
C GLN A 22 -0.63 -15.15 -7.12
N TYR A 23 -1.37 -14.83 -8.19
CA TYR A 23 -2.27 -15.81 -8.79
C TYR A 23 -1.51 -17.01 -9.40
N ALA A 24 -0.35 -16.76 -10.02
CA ALA A 24 0.50 -17.83 -10.53
C ALA A 24 0.97 -18.81 -9.44
N SER A 25 1.07 -18.38 -8.18
CA SER A 25 1.46 -19.24 -7.05
C SER A 25 0.39 -20.24 -6.60
N LEU A 26 -0.84 -20.09 -7.09
CA LEU A 26 -1.92 -21.06 -6.87
C LEU A 26 -1.77 -22.22 -7.85
N GLU A 27 -1.25 -23.35 -7.37
CA GLU A 27 -0.97 -24.54 -8.18
C GLU A 27 -2.08 -25.58 -8.03
N GLY A 28 -2.24 -26.43 -9.05
CA GLY A 28 -3.17 -27.57 -8.99
C GLY A 28 -4.64 -27.20 -8.92
N LEU A 29 -5.03 -26.01 -9.38
CA LEU A 29 -6.44 -25.61 -9.42
C LEU A 29 -7.22 -26.52 -10.37
N ARG A 30 -8.46 -26.83 -9.98
CA ARG A 30 -9.42 -27.51 -10.86
C ARG A 30 -9.69 -26.67 -12.10
N GLN A 31 -10.11 -27.33 -13.18
CA GLN A 31 -10.32 -26.71 -14.48
C GLN A 31 -11.15 -25.41 -14.44
N GLU A 32 -12.25 -25.38 -13.67
CA GLU A 32 -13.11 -24.20 -13.52
C GLU A 32 -12.37 -22.97 -12.94
N TRP A 33 -11.50 -23.19 -11.96
CA TRP A 33 -10.72 -22.16 -11.28
C TRP A 33 -9.48 -21.78 -12.08
N GLU A 34 -8.94 -22.72 -12.85
CA GLU A 34 -7.85 -22.45 -13.78
C GLU A 34 -8.29 -21.51 -14.91
N ILE A 35 -9.50 -21.73 -15.46
CA ILE A 35 -10.11 -20.79 -16.42
C ILE A 35 -10.26 -19.41 -15.78
N GLY A 36 -10.84 -19.35 -14.58
CA GLY A 36 -11.00 -18.07 -13.87
C GLY A 36 -9.68 -17.37 -13.58
N ARG A 37 -8.63 -18.12 -13.23
CA ARG A 37 -7.26 -17.60 -13.05
C ARG A 37 -6.73 -16.99 -14.34
N GLN A 38 -6.91 -17.66 -15.47
CA GLN A 38 -6.46 -17.16 -16.77
C GLN A 38 -7.20 -15.89 -17.19
N GLU A 39 -8.52 -15.83 -17.00
CA GLU A 39 -9.32 -14.63 -17.31
C GLU A 39 -8.92 -13.43 -16.42
N VAL A 40 -8.78 -13.64 -15.12
CA VAL A 40 -8.31 -12.59 -14.20
C VAL A 40 -6.88 -12.16 -14.54
N ALA A 41 -6.00 -13.10 -14.84
CA ALA A 41 -4.62 -12.81 -15.26
C ALA A 41 -4.57 -12.02 -16.58
N LEU A 42 -5.47 -12.30 -17.52
CA LEU A 42 -5.58 -11.54 -18.77
C LEU A 42 -5.89 -10.07 -18.48
N VAL A 43 -6.86 -9.79 -17.60
CA VAL A 43 -7.21 -8.42 -17.20
C VAL A 43 -6.00 -7.67 -16.63
N HIS A 44 -5.28 -8.27 -15.68
CA HIS A 44 -4.07 -7.66 -15.10
C HIS A 44 -2.96 -7.45 -16.16
N SER A 45 -2.77 -8.40 -17.07
CA SER A 45 -1.79 -8.29 -18.15
C SER A 45 -2.11 -7.15 -19.11
N GLU A 46 -3.39 -7.00 -19.47
CA GLU A 46 -3.86 -5.90 -20.30
C GLU A 46 -3.72 -4.54 -19.58
N MET A 47 -3.97 -4.47 -18.27
CA MET A 47 -3.75 -3.27 -17.47
C MET A 47 -2.28 -2.86 -17.44
N ILE A 48 -1.36 -3.82 -17.26
CA ILE A 48 0.09 -3.58 -17.35
C ILE A 48 0.46 -3.02 -18.72
N SER A 49 -0.06 -3.62 -19.79
CA SER A 49 0.19 -3.14 -21.15
C SER A 49 -0.30 -1.71 -21.34
N GLN A 50 -1.51 -1.41 -20.84
CA GLN A 50 -2.08 -0.07 -20.91
C GLN A 50 -1.22 0.93 -20.15
N TYR A 51 -0.85 0.66 -18.89
CA TYR A 51 0.00 1.55 -18.10
C TYR A 51 1.37 1.78 -18.72
N LYS A 52 1.97 0.77 -19.34
CA LYS A 52 3.23 0.93 -20.10
C LYS A 52 3.06 1.85 -21.30
N GLU A 53 1.97 1.72 -22.05
CA GLU A 53 1.63 2.62 -23.15
C GLU A 53 1.45 4.07 -22.65
N ASN A 54 0.71 4.28 -21.55
CA ASN A 54 0.56 5.60 -20.94
C ASN A 54 1.90 6.20 -20.49
N CYS A 55 2.82 5.39 -19.95
CA CYS A 55 4.17 5.83 -19.60
C CYS A 55 4.95 6.30 -20.84
N SER A 56 4.98 5.49 -21.90
CA SER A 56 5.65 5.84 -23.16
C SER A 56 5.04 7.08 -23.80
N GLY A 57 3.71 7.20 -23.80
CA GLY A 57 2.99 8.37 -24.30
C GLY A 57 3.39 9.64 -23.55
N LEU A 58 3.45 9.61 -22.22
CA LEU A 58 3.89 10.75 -21.43
C LEU A 58 5.37 11.09 -21.66
N GLN A 59 6.23 10.07 -21.75
CA GLN A 59 7.66 10.25 -22.04
C GLN A 59 7.86 11.01 -23.35
N ALA A 60 7.13 10.63 -24.41
CA ALA A 60 7.16 11.35 -25.68
C ALA A 60 6.68 12.80 -25.56
N GLN A 61 5.65 13.07 -24.74
CA GLN A 61 5.20 14.45 -24.48
C GLN A 61 6.29 15.27 -23.75
N LEU A 62 7.01 14.67 -22.82
CA LEU A 62 8.09 15.33 -22.09
C LEU A 62 9.29 15.64 -22.99
N GLU A 63 9.65 14.71 -23.88
CA GLU A 63 10.67 14.93 -24.91
C GLU A 63 10.29 16.03 -25.89
N ALA A 64 8.99 16.18 -26.18
CA ALA A 64 8.43 17.30 -26.93
C ALA A 64 8.36 18.62 -26.13
N GLY A 65 8.85 18.65 -24.89
CA GLY A 65 8.90 19.84 -24.03
C GLY A 65 7.60 20.15 -23.29
N VAL A 66 6.61 19.26 -23.31
CA VAL A 66 5.36 19.43 -22.55
C VAL A 66 5.64 19.19 -21.07
N THR A 67 5.54 20.25 -20.26
CA THR A 67 5.79 20.21 -18.81
C THR A 67 4.54 20.52 -17.97
N PHE A 68 3.41 20.76 -18.62
CA PHE A 68 2.16 21.17 -17.98
C PHE A 68 0.94 20.76 -18.81
N LYS A 69 -0.04 20.09 -18.19
CA LYS A 69 -1.30 19.70 -18.84
C LYS A 69 -2.30 20.86 -18.80
N LYS A 70 -2.40 21.61 -19.91
CA LYS A 70 -3.37 22.69 -20.10
C LYS A 70 -4.81 22.16 -20.12
N SER A 71 -5.79 23.01 -19.81
CA SER A 71 -7.22 22.62 -19.86
C SER A 71 -7.69 22.18 -21.25
N THR A 72 -7.10 22.71 -22.33
CA THR A 72 -7.42 22.29 -23.70
C THR A 72 -6.93 20.86 -24.01
N ALA A 73 -5.95 20.36 -23.27
CA ALA A 73 -5.42 19.00 -23.37
C ALA A 73 -6.10 18.02 -22.42
N LYS A 74 -7.22 18.38 -21.77
CA LYS A 74 -7.91 17.52 -20.79
C LYS A 74 -8.39 16.18 -21.38
N GLY A 75 -8.61 16.12 -22.69
CA GLY A 75 -9.02 14.91 -23.39
C GLY A 75 -7.88 14.11 -24.04
N MET A 76 -6.61 14.47 -23.83
CA MET A 76 -5.47 13.75 -24.38
C MET A 76 -5.12 12.52 -23.53
N PRO A 77 -5.26 11.29 -24.06
CA PRO A 77 -5.01 10.05 -23.30
C PRO A 77 -3.58 9.92 -22.77
N GLU A 78 -2.59 10.44 -23.50
CA GLU A 78 -1.17 10.40 -23.12
C GLU A 78 -0.90 11.19 -21.83
N LEU A 79 -1.78 12.14 -21.50
CA LEU A 79 -1.68 12.99 -20.32
C LEU A 79 -2.71 12.61 -19.24
N ASP A 80 -3.45 11.51 -19.37
CA ASP A 80 -4.56 11.19 -18.47
C ASP A 80 -4.16 11.13 -17.00
N PHE A 81 -2.99 10.56 -16.68
CA PHE A 81 -2.52 10.46 -15.30
C PHE A 81 -2.00 11.79 -14.71
N VAL A 82 -1.88 12.84 -15.52
CA VAL A 82 -1.38 14.16 -15.11
C VAL A 82 -2.54 15.07 -14.72
N PRO A 83 -2.48 15.75 -13.56
CA PRO A 83 -3.49 16.75 -13.19
C PRO A 83 -3.62 17.84 -14.24
N VAL A 84 -4.86 18.16 -14.61
CA VAL A 84 -5.15 19.28 -15.50
C VAL A 84 -4.92 20.58 -14.72
N ASN A 85 -4.28 21.57 -15.34
CA ASN A 85 -4.19 22.95 -14.85
C ASN A 85 -3.68 23.11 -13.40
N LEU A 86 -2.74 22.27 -12.96
CA LEU A 86 -2.19 22.33 -11.60
C LEU A 86 -1.23 23.52 -11.44
N HIS A 87 -1.62 24.48 -10.62
CA HIS A 87 -0.87 25.67 -10.26
C HIS A 87 -0.71 25.80 -8.76
N ILE A 88 0.38 26.45 -8.36
CA ILE A 88 0.63 26.91 -7.01
C ILE A 88 0.74 28.42 -7.08
N GLN A 89 -0.09 29.09 -6.29
CA GLN A 89 -0.21 30.54 -6.25
C GLN A 89 0.23 30.99 -4.87
N GLN A 90 1.25 31.84 -4.80
CA GLN A 90 1.77 32.38 -3.55
C GLN A 90 1.47 33.88 -3.49
N MET A 91 0.82 34.30 -2.41
CA MET A 91 0.58 35.70 -2.12
C MET A 91 1.38 36.09 -0.89
N LYS A 92 2.33 37.00 -1.06
CA LYS A 92 3.17 37.53 0.03
C LYS A 92 2.58 38.85 0.50
N VAL A 93 2.23 38.94 1.77
CA VAL A 93 1.57 40.11 2.37
C VAL A 93 2.42 40.60 3.53
N GLY A 94 2.94 41.82 3.43
CA GLY A 94 3.72 42.46 4.48
C GLY A 94 3.69 43.97 4.33
N ARG A 95 4.06 44.70 5.39
CA ARG A 95 4.10 46.18 5.37
C ARG A 95 5.47 46.75 4.98
N GLY A 96 6.55 45.98 5.08
CA GLY A 96 7.91 46.40 4.74
C GLY A 96 8.48 45.78 3.45
N GLU A 97 9.62 46.30 3.02
CA GLU A 97 10.38 45.78 1.86
C GLU A 97 11.11 44.47 2.19
N GLU A 98 11.40 44.20 3.47
CA GLU A 98 12.11 43.01 3.90
C GLU A 98 11.26 41.74 3.79
N GLU A 99 11.85 40.70 3.19
CA GLU A 99 11.18 39.42 2.95
C GLU A 99 10.79 38.70 4.26
N LYS A 100 11.49 38.97 5.36
CA LYS A 100 11.23 38.40 6.69
C LYS A 100 9.95 38.93 7.34
N GLU A 101 9.45 40.08 6.87
CA GLU A 101 8.23 40.72 7.40
C GLU A 101 6.97 40.33 6.61
N ARG A 102 7.12 39.47 5.59
CA ARG A 102 6.01 39.06 4.72
C ARG A 102 5.43 37.73 5.16
N VAL A 103 4.12 37.70 5.32
CA VAL A 103 3.34 36.46 5.48
C VAL A 103 3.07 35.87 4.10
N VAL A 104 3.41 34.60 3.91
CA VAL A 104 3.17 33.89 2.64
C VAL A 104 1.89 33.06 2.74
N TYR A 105 0.89 33.42 1.96
CA TYR A 105 -0.29 32.61 1.70
C TYR A 105 -0.07 31.76 0.47
N THR A 106 -0.55 30.52 0.48
CA THR A 106 -0.41 29.60 -0.66
C THR A 106 -1.73 28.95 -0.98
N CYS A 107 -2.11 29.02 -2.25
CA CYS A 107 -3.27 28.35 -2.81
C CYS A 107 -2.79 27.38 -3.90
N VAL A 108 -3.30 26.15 -3.87
CA VAL A 108 -3.08 25.18 -4.93
C VAL A 108 -4.39 25.03 -5.69
N THR A 109 -4.35 25.25 -6.99
CA THR A 109 -5.52 25.12 -7.87
C THR A 109 -5.23 24.08 -8.93
N ALA A 110 -6.20 23.22 -9.22
CA ALA A 110 -6.12 22.25 -10.31
C ALA A 110 -7.49 22.10 -10.96
N GLY A 111 -7.52 21.61 -12.19
CA GLY A 111 -8.70 20.99 -12.75
C GLY A 111 -9.11 19.78 -11.90
N CYS A 112 -10.42 19.53 -11.84
CA CYS A 112 -10.96 18.40 -11.09
C CYS A 112 -10.29 17.08 -11.52
N PRO A 113 -9.79 16.26 -10.57
CA PRO A 113 -9.36 14.90 -10.86
C PRO A 113 -10.45 14.14 -11.61
N THR A 114 -10.18 13.72 -12.84
CA THR A 114 -11.13 12.97 -13.66
C THR A 114 -10.47 12.28 -14.85
N ALA A 115 -11.02 11.15 -15.30
CA ALA A 115 -10.63 10.49 -16.55
C ALA A 115 -11.43 11.05 -17.74
N TYR A 116 -11.24 12.32 -18.06
CA TYR A 116 -12.08 13.04 -19.03
C TYR A 116 -12.03 12.46 -20.45
N SER A 117 -10.89 11.89 -20.87
CA SER A 117 -10.73 11.19 -22.15
C SER A 117 -11.74 10.04 -22.32
N HIS A 118 -12.12 9.37 -21.23
CA HIS A 118 -13.03 8.23 -21.20
C HIS A 118 -14.52 8.63 -21.25
N LYS A 119 -14.84 9.93 -21.19
CA LYS A 119 -16.21 10.48 -21.20
C LYS A 119 -17.10 9.94 -20.06
N PHE A 120 -18.35 10.37 -20.01
CA PHE A 120 -19.26 10.13 -18.87
C PHE A 120 -20.63 9.59 -19.28
N LYS A 121 -20.75 8.94 -20.45
CA LYS A 121 -22.04 8.38 -20.93
C LYS A 121 -22.69 7.43 -19.92
N GLN A 122 -21.88 6.71 -19.14
CA GLN A 122 -22.33 5.78 -18.09
C GLN A 122 -22.14 6.34 -16.67
N GLY A 123 -21.82 7.63 -16.53
CA GLY A 123 -21.41 8.25 -15.27
C GLY A 123 -19.91 8.15 -14.98
N GLY A 124 -19.48 8.80 -13.91
CA GLY A 124 -18.16 8.66 -13.30
C GLY A 124 -18.13 7.56 -12.23
N LEU A 125 -17.00 7.46 -11.53
CA LEU A 125 -16.70 6.34 -10.63
C LEU A 125 -17.78 6.08 -9.57
N ALA A 126 -18.34 7.12 -8.93
CA ALA A 126 -19.36 6.93 -7.91
C ALA A 126 -20.63 6.24 -8.44
N LYS A 127 -21.13 6.67 -9.61
CA LYS A 127 -22.28 6.05 -10.26
C LYS A 127 -21.95 4.64 -10.71
N LEU A 128 -20.80 4.46 -11.38
CA LEU A 128 -20.33 3.14 -11.82
C LEU A 128 -20.21 2.17 -10.64
N ARG A 129 -19.71 2.61 -9.48
CA ARG A 129 -19.64 1.80 -8.27
C ARG A 129 -21.03 1.42 -7.75
N SER A 130 -21.98 2.35 -7.74
CA SER A 130 -23.33 2.11 -7.22
C SER A 130 -24.20 1.19 -8.10
N THR A 131 -23.97 1.19 -9.41
CA THR A 131 -24.79 0.43 -10.38
C THR A 131 -24.22 -0.95 -10.70
N THR A 132 -23.24 -1.41 -9.93
CA THR A 132 -22.47 -2.63 -10.19
C THR A 132 -22.25 -3.41 -8.90
N PRO A 133 -21.88 -4.69 -8.96
CA PRO A 133 -21.41 -5.45 -7.79
C PRO A 133 -20.17 -4.84 -7.09
N LEU A 134 -19.62 -3.74 -7.64
CA LEU A 134 -18.53 -2.97 -7.05
C LEU A 134 -19.00 -2.09 -5.88
N ALA A 135 -20.30 -2.03 -5.56
CA ALA A 135 -20.86 -1.12 -4.54
C ALA A 135 -20.19 -1.22 -3.16
N ASN A 136 -19.67 -2.41 -2.81
CA ASN A 136 -18.98 -2.64 -1.54
C ASN A 136 -17.45 -2.39 -1.61
N ILE A 137 -16.90 -2.18 -2.80
CA ILE A 137 -15.45 -1.96 -3.01
C ILE A 137 -15.08 -0.56 -2.51
N GLY A 138 -14.11 -0.50 -1.58
CA GLY A 138 -13.61 0.76 -1.02
C GLY A 138 -14.41 1.31 0.16
N SER A 139 -15.40 0.57 0.68
CA SER A 139 -16.12 1.01 1.89
C SER A 139 -15.21 0.99 3.12
N THR A 140 -15.21 2.07 3.89
CA THR A 140 -14.51 2.19 5.18
C THR A 140 -15.41 1.88 6.37
N ASN A 141 -16.72 1.71 6.15
CA ASN A 141 -17.68 1.36 7.19
C ASN A 141 -17.55 -0.13 7.58
N PRO A 142 -17.24 -0.46 8.85
CA PRO A 142 -16.99 -1.84 9.30
C PRO A 142 -18.09 -2.86 8.96
N SER A 143 -19.34 -2.40 8.85
CA SER A 143 -20.52 -3.20 8.51
C SER A 143 -20.63 -3.58 7.02
N THR A 144 -19.83 -2.96 6.14
CA THR A 144 -19.94 -3.07 4.67
C THR A 144 -18.63 -3.40 3.97
N VAL A 145 -17.54 -3.61 4.73
CA VAL A 145 -16.22 -3.98 4.19
C VAL A 145 -16.29 -5.37 3.53
N THR A 146 -15.72 -5.51 2.33
CA THR A 146 -15.73 -6.81 1.61
C THR A 146 -14.87 -7.87 2.29
N LYS A 147 -15.12 -9.14 1.98
CA LYS A 147 -14.27 -10.26 2.45
C LYS A 147 -12.82 -10.08 1.96
N THR A 148 -12.62 -9.59 0.74
CA THR A 148 -11.29 -9.28 0.20
C THR A 148 -10.57 -8.20 1.00
N GLN A 149 -11.22 -7.07 1.31
CA GLN A 149 -10.62 -6.02 2.13
C GLN A 149 -10.23 -6.52 3.53
N ARG A 150 -11.10 -7.33 4.16
CA ARG A 150 -10.78 -7.97 5.45
C ARG A 150 -9.62 -8.96 5.33
N GLY A 151 -9.57 -9.74 4.26
CA GLY A 151 -8.51 -10.72 3.99
C GLY A 151 -7.17 -10.05 3.78
N GLN A 152 -7.16 -8.91 3.10
CA GLN A 152 -5.97 -8.13 2.88
C GLN A 152 -5.46 -7.46 4.15
N ALA A 153 -6.35 -6.84 4.95
CA ALA A 153 -5.97 -6.27 6.25
C ALA A 153 -5.39 -7.34 7.18
N LEU A 154 -5.91 -8.57 7.10
CA LEU A 154 -5.42 -9.72 7.85
C LEU A 154 -4.04 -10.18 7.37
N LEU A 155 -3.81 -10.29 6.06
CA LEU A 155 -2.47 -10.58 5.53
C LEU A 155 -1.45 -9.53 5.95
N GLY A 156 -1.81 -8.24 5.93
CA GLY A 156 -0.93 -7.17 6.40
C GLY A 156 -0.55 -7.33 7.87
N GLN A 157 -1.51 -7.67 8.74
CA GLN A 157 -1.24 -7.94 10.16
C GLN A 157 -0.36 -9.18 10.35
N ILE A 158 -0.58 -10.25 9.58
CA ILE A 158 0.26 -11.45 9.61
C ILE A 158 1.68 -11.11 9.16
N GLU A 159 1.87 -10.33 8.09
CA GLU A 159 3.20 -9.90 7.62
C GLU A 159 3.97 -9.10 8.69
N VAL A 160 3.30 -8.25 9.45
CA VAL A 160 3.91 -7.53 10.58
C VAL A 160 4.35 -8.50 11.67
N VAL A 161 3.47 -9.40 12.11
CA VAL A 161 3.79 -10.40 13.14
C VAL A 161 4.93 -11.32 12.70
N LEU A 162 4.97 -11.72 11.42
CA LEU A 162 6.08 -12.49 10.85
C LEU A 162 7.41 -11.74 10.94
N GLY A 163 7.41 -10.44 10.62
CA GLY A 163 8.59 -9.60 10.77
C GLY A 163 9.06 -9.52 12.23
N ASP A 164 8.14 -9.43 13.18
CA ASP A 164 8.49 -9.41 14.60
C ASP A 164 8.99 -10.76 15.10
N LEU A 165 8.38 -11.88 14.66
CA LEU A 165 8.86 -13.24 14.96
C LEU A 165 10.29 -13.47 14.45
N GLN A 166 10.59 -13.01 13.23
CA GLN A 166 11.94 -13.09 12.67
C GLN A 166 12.95 -12.30 13.50
N LYS A 167 12.61 -11.07 13.91
CA LYS A 167 13.46 -10.25 14.79
C LYS A 167 13.73 -10.92 16.13
N GLU A 168 12.73 -11.59 16.70
CA GLU A 168 12.91 -12.31 17.97
C GLU A 168 13.85 -13.51 17.80
N VAL A 169 13.73 -14.27 16.71
CA VAL A 169 14.69 -15.36 16.40
C VAL A 169 16.12 -14.82 16.27
N ASP A 170 16.30 -13.70 15.57
CA ASP A 170 17.62 -13.08 15.41
C ASP A 170 18.15 -12.50 16.74
N SER A 171 17.26 -12.01 17.60
CA SER A 171 17.60 -11.55 18.95
C SER A 171 18.03 -12.71 19.86
N ILE A 172 17.35 -13.87 19.78
CA ILE A 172 17.76 -15.09 20.48
C ILE A 172 19.15 -15.53 20.01
N ARG A 173 19.40 -15.57 18.69
CA ARG A 173 20.72 -15.91 18.13
C ARG A 173 21.81 -14.95 18.61
N SER A 174 21.53 -13.65 18.63
CA SER A 174 22.46 -12.63 19.09
C SER A 174 22.76 -12.76 20.59
N ALA A 175 21.72 -12.94 21.41
CA ALA A 175 21.85 -13.14 22.85
C ALA A 175 22.62 -14.42 23.21
N ALA A 176 22.42 -15.50 22.44
CA ALA A 176 23.16 -16.75 22.60
C ALA A 176 24.65 -16.55 22.29
N ARG A 177 25.00 -15.84 21.20
CA ARG A 177 26.39 -15.46 20.88
C ARG A 177 27.01 -14.57 21.93
N GLY A 178 26.24 -13.61 22.44
CA GLY A 178 26.62 -12.72 23.54
C GLY A 178 26.65 -13.41 24.92
N ARG A 179 26.21 -14.66 25.00
CA ARG A 179 26.18 -15.48 26.22
C ARG A 179 25.37 -14.84 27.36
N VAL A 180 24.29 -14.12 27.01
CA VAL A 180 23.43 -13.42 27.97
C VAL A 180 22.13 -14.20 28.17
N LEU A 181 22.09 -15.06 29.20
CA LEU A 181 20.95 -15.97 29.45
C LEU A 181 19.63 -15.22 29.65
N THR A 182 19.65 -14.11 30.38
CA THR A 182 18.46 -13.28 30.64
C THR A 182 17.85 -12.71 29.36
N SER A 183 18.71 -12.29 28.43
CA SER A 183 18.28 -11.81 27.11
C SER A 183 17.70 -12.95 26.26
N VAL A 184 18.31 -14.15 26.30
CA VAL A 184 17.76 -15.34 25.62
C VAL A 184 16.35 -15.63 26.13
N HIS A 185 16.14 -15.73 27.44
CA HIS A 185 14.80 -15.96 28.01
C HIS A 185 13.80 -14.85 27.65
N THR A 186 14.24 -13.60 27.62
CA THR A 186 13.37 -12.46 27.30
C THR A 186 12.91 -12.52 25.84
N SER A 187 13.82 -12.73 24.88
CA SER A 187 13.46 -12.88 23.47
C SER A 187 12.62 -14.13 23.21
N THR A 188 12.88 -15.25 23.91
CA THR A 188 12.05 -16.46 23.79
C THR A 188 10.63 -16.24 24.30
N ARG A 189 10.45 -15.48 25.40
CA ARG A 189 9.11 -15.11 25.87
C ARG A 189 8.37 -14.23 24.84
N ALA A 190 9.06 -13.23 24.29
CA ALA A 190 8.51 -12.37 23.23
C ALA A 190 8.14 -13.17 21.97
N LEU A 191 8.95 -14.18 21.61
CA LEU A 191 8.64 -15.12 20.53
C LEU A 191 7.31 -15.85 20.79
N ALA A 192 7.13 -16.43 21.98
CA ALA A 192 5.89 -17.12 22.35
C ALA A 192 4.67 -16.20 22.33
N GLU A 193 4.80 -14.97 22.85
CA GLU A 193 3.74 -13.96 22.80
C GLU A 193 3.35 -13.60 21.35
N ASN A 194 4.32 -13.44 20.46
CA ASN A 194 4.05 -13.15 19.05
C ASN A 194 3.42 -14.33 18.30
N VAL A 195 3.75 -15.58 18.65
CA VAL A 195 3.04 -16.76 18.13
C VAL A 195 1.59 -16.81 18.62
N HIS A 196 1.34 -16.41 19.87
CA HIS A 196 -0.03 -16.28 20.37
C HIS A 196 -0.82 -15.20 19.61
N LYS A 197 -0.20 -14.06 19.31
CA LYS A 197 -0.80 -13.02 18.43
C LYS A 197 -1.14 -13.59 17.06
N LEU A 198 -0.21 -14.32 16.42
CA LEU A 198 -0.47 -14.98 15.14
C LEU A 198 -1.69 -15.90 15.21
N LYS A 199 -1.78 -16.76 16.23
CA LYS A 199 -2.92 -17.65 16.44
C LYS A 199 -4.24 -16.89 16.59
N SER A 200 -4.23 -15.77 17.34
CA SER A 200 -5.43 -14.94 17.51
C SER A 200 -5.93 -14.35 16.18
N LEU A 201 -5.01 -13.95 15.29
CA LEU A 201 -5.33 -13.47 13.93
C LEU A 201 -5.86 -14.60 13.04
N CYS A 202 -5.28 -15.80 13.16
CA CYS A 202 -5.68 -16.96 12.37
C CYS A 202 -7.04 -17.55 12.78
N ASN A 203 -7.47 -17.33 14.02
CA ASN A 203 -8.77 -17.79 14.54
C ASN A 203 -9.98 -16.98 14.01
N ILE A 204 -9.76 -16.09 13.04
CA ILE A 204 -10.83 -15.36 12.37
C ILE A 204 -11.48 -16.29 11.33
N ASN A 205 -12.82 -16.40 11.35
CA ASN A 205 -13.62 -17.23 10.43
C ASN A 205 -13.20 -17.09 8.95
N LEU A 206 -12.70 -15.92 8.57
CA LEU A 206 -12.24 -15.64 7.21
C LEU A 206 -11.11 -16.56 6.73
N ILE A 207 -10.09 -16.85 7.55
CA ILE A 207 -8.99 -17.74 7.14
C ILE A 207 -9.49 -19.18 7.05
N HIS A 208 -10.32 -19.61 8.01
CA HIS A 208 -10.95 -20.93 7.98
C HIS A 208 -11.79 -21.13 6.71
N ASP A 209 -12.65 -20.16 6.38
CA ASP A 209 -13.48 -20.20 5.19
C ASP A 209 -12.62 -20.20 3.92
N SER A 210 -11.62 -19.30 3.83
CA SER A 210 -10.76 -19.19 2.66
C SER A 210 -9.93 -20.45 2.42
N LEU A 211 -9.47 -21.10 3.49
CA LEU A 211 -8.69 -22.34 3.41
C LEU A 211 -9.56 -23.53 3.00
N ARG A 212 -10.79 -23.60 3.52
CA ARG A 212 -11.79 -24.59 3.08
C ARG A 212 -12.11 -24.41 1.60
N ASP A 213 -12.33 -23.17 1.17
CA ASP A 213 -12.66 -22.85 -0.21
C ASP A 213 -11.50 -23.21 -1.16
N LEU A 214 -10.26 -22.88 -0.80
CA LEU A 214 -9.07 -23.30 -1.55
C LEU A 214 -8.94 -24.83 -1.61
N ALA A 215 -9.13 -25.53 -0.48
CA ALA A 215 -9.05 -26.99 -0.44
C ALA A 215 -10.08 -27.68 -1.36
N GLY A 216 -11.26 -27.06 -1.55
CA GLY A 216 -12.26 -27.53 -2.50
C GLY A 216 -11.93 -27.22 -3.97
N ALA A 217 -11.11 -26.20 -4.21
CA ALA A 217 -10.76 -25.71 -5.54
C ALA A 217 -9.53 -26.36 -6.17
N VAL A 218 -8.80 -27.18 -5.42
CA VAL A 218 -7.56 -27.84 -5.84
C VAL A 218 -7.84 -29.31 -6.21
N GLU A 219 -7.09 -29.84 -7.18
CA GLU A 219 -7.14 -31.23 -7.62
C GLU A 219 -6.63 -32.18 -6.50
N PRO A 220 -7.13 -33.42 -6.42
CA PRO A 220 -6.74 -34.37 -5.36
C PRO A 220 -5.23 -34.62 -5.26
N GLU A 221 -4.51 -34.55 -6.39
CA GLU A 221 -3.06 -34.74 -6.50
C GLU A 221 -2.26 -33.60 -5.84
N PHE A 222 -2.87 -32.41 -5.72
CA PHE A 222 -2.28 -31.20 -5.15
C PHE A 222 -2.83 -30.88 -3.76
N LYS A 223 -3.45 -31.88 -3.09
CA LYS A 223 -4.08 -31.70 -1.79
C LYS A 223 -3.11 -31.05 -0.81
N LEU A 224 -3.58 -29.99 -0.17
CA LEU A 224 -2.85 -29.31 0.90
C LEU A 224 -2.52 -30.30 2.01
N SER A 225 -1.26 -30.26 2.48
CA SER A 225 -0.75 -31.16 3.52
C SER A 225 -1.53 -31.07 4.84
N GLU A 226 -2.06 -29.88 5.14
CA GLU A 226 -2.96 -29.63 6.26
C GLU A 226 -3.91 -28.49 5.89
N THR A 227 -5.19 -28.65 6.19
CA THR A 227 -6.26 -27.67 5.89
C THR A 227 -6.97 -27.18 7.16
N ASN A 228 -6.58 -27.70 8.33
CA ASN A 228 -7.08 -27.25 9.61
C ASN A 228 -6.17 -26.16 10.18
N VAL A 229 -6.68 -24.92 10.21
CA VAL A 229 -6.01 -23.75 10.78
C VAL A 229 -5.52 -23.99 12.21
N VAL A 230 -6.31 -24.70 13.04
CA VAL A 230 -5.93 -25.00 14.43
C VAL A 230 -4.74 -25.94 14.47
N ALA A 231 -4.69 -26.94 13.57
CA ALA A 231 -3.56 -27.86 13.49
C ALA A 231 -2.28 -27.17 12.98
N LEU A 232 -2.41 -26.28 11.99
CA LEU A 232 -1.30 -25.47 11.49
C LEU A 232 -0.72 -24.58 12.60
N CYS A 233 -1.56 -23.85 13.33
CA CYS A 233 -1.10 -23.02 14.46
C CYS A 233 -0.49 -23.86 15.57
N ARG A 234 -1.07 -25.03 15.90
CA ARG A 234 -0.53 -25.94 16.92
C ARG A 234 0.87 -26.40 16.58
N ARG A 235 1.15 -26.73 15.31
CA ARG A 235 2.49 -27.13 14.86
C ARG A 235 3.53 -26.02 15.12
N VAL A 236 3.18 -24.76 14.89
CA VAL A 236 4.07 -23.63 15.19
C VAL A 236 4.28 -23.49 16.71
N GLU A 237 3.22 -23.65 17.51
CA GLU A 237 3.29 -23.64 18.98
C GLU A 237 4.20 -24.77 19.52
N GLU A 238 4.12 -25.98 18.97
CA GLU A 238 4.98 -27.12 19.36
C GLU A 238 6.47 -26.84 19.15
N HIS A 239 6.83 -26.11 18.09
CA HIS A 239 8.21 -25.68 17.87
C HIS A 239 8.65 -24.58 18.85
N VAL A 240 7.76 -23.68 19.28
CA VAL A 240 8.07 -22.72 20.36
C VAL A 240 8.36 -23.46 21.66
N VAL A 241 7.54 -24.45 22.02
CA VAL A 241 7.76 -25.28 23.21
C VAL A 241 9.12 -26.00 23.13
N SER A 242 9.51 -26.45 21.94
CA SER A 242 10.82 -27.06 21.71
C SER A 242 11.98 -26.07 21.94
N VAL A 243 11.82 -24.81 21.50
CA VAL A 243 12.79 -23.74 21.77
C VAL A 243 12.86 -23.45 23.28
N GLU A 244 11.72 -23.31 23.96
CA GLU A 244 11.64 -23.06 25.40
C GLU A 244 12.30 -24.17 26.22
N ALA A 245 12.13 -25.43 25.82
CA ALA A 245 12.76 -26.58 26.45
C ALA A 245 14.29 -26.52 26.35
N VAL A 246 14.83 -26.18 25.16
CA VAL A 246 16.27 -26.00 24.98
C VAL A 246 16.78 -24.82 25.78
N VAL A 247 16.08 -23.68 25.76
CA VAL A 247 16.44 -22.48 26.54
C VAL A 247 16.49 -22.78 28.04
N SER A 248 15.55 -23.58 28.55
CA SER A 248 15.52 -24.00 29.95
C SER A 248 16.67 -24.93 30.35
N SER A 249 17.31 -25.59 29.37
CA SER A 249 18.50 -26.44 29.58
C SER A 249 19.83 -25.68 29.50
N LEU A 250 19.80 -24.40 29.12
CA LEU A 250 21.00 -23.57 29.01
C LEU A 250 21.52 -23.21 30.40
N THR A 251 22.79 -23.48 30.62
CA THR A 251 23.47 -23.25 31.90
C THR A 251 24.88 -22.71 31.64
N PRO A 252 25.53 -22.11 32.66
CA PRO A 252 26.93 -21.68 32.50
C PRO A 252 27.88 -22.83 32.12
N SER A 253 27.56 -24.08 32.43
CA SER A 253 28.41 -25.24 32.12
C SER A 253 28.38 -25.65 30.64
N ASN A 254 27.34 -25.26 29.88
CA ASN A 254 27.23 -25.55 28.44
C ASN A 254 27.28 -24.28 27.57
N ILE A 255 27.79 -23.17 28.12
CA ILE A 255 27.79 -21.83 27.50
C ILE A 255 28.44 -21.76 26.12
N GLU A 256 29.44 -22.60 25.85
CA GLU A 256 30.12 -22.65 24.55
C GLU A 256 29.25 -23.27 23.45
N ARG A 257 28.24 -24.07 23.84
CA ARG A 257 27.36 -24.82 22.92
C ARG A 257 25.99 -24.18 22.74
N TRP A 258 25.69 -23.04 23.37
CA TRP A 258 24.37 -22.41 23.28
C TRP A 258 23.91 -22.18 21.84
N CYS A 259 24.80 -21.66 20.99
CA CYS A 259 24.49 -21.44 19.57
C CYS A 259 24.19 -22.76 18.84
N GLU A 260 24.97 -23.81 19.09
CA GLU A 260 24.78 -25.14 18.49
C GLU A 260 23.44 -25.75 18.92
N LEU A 261 23.11 -25.66 20.21
CA LEU A 261 21.89 -26.22 20.78
C LEU A 261 20.61 -25.52 20.28
N LEU A 262 20.66 -24.19 20.12
CA LEU A 262 19.50 -23.40 19.70
C LEU A 262 19.25 -23.40 18.19
N GLU A 263 20.28 -23.64 17.37
CA GLU A 263 20.15 -23.44 15.91
C GLU A 263 19.09 -24.35 15.29
N LYS A 264 19.10 -25.65 15.61
CA LYS A 264 18.12 -26.59 15.04
C LYS A 264 16.67 -26.24 15.43
N PRO A 265 16.31 -26.06 16.72
CA PRO A 265 14.96 -25.64 17.11
C PRO A 265 14.49 -24.35 16.42
N LEU A 266 15.38 -23.35 16.28
CA LEU A 266 15.03 -22.08 15.64
C LEU A 266 14.81 -22.24 14.12
N VAL A 267 15.62 -23.04 13.45
CA VAL A 267 15.44 -23.36 12.02
C VAL A 267 14.16 -24.16 11.79
N ASP A 268 13.89 -25.16 12.63
CA ASP A 268 12.67 -25.97 12.56
C ASP A 268 11.43 -25.10 12.81
N PHE A 269 11.48 -24.18 13.77
CA PHE A 269 10.45 -23.18 14.02
C PHE A 269 10.19 -22.29 12.80
N LEU A 270 11.24 -21.69 12.22
CA LEU A 270 11.10 -20.82 11.04
C LEU A 270 10.54 -21.58 9.83
N SER A 271 10.92 -22.84 9.66
CA SER A 271 10.41 -23.73 8.61
C SER A 271 8.90 -24.01 8.79
N ALA A 272 8.48 -24.35 10.01
CA ALA A 272 7.07 -24.56 10.33
C ALA A 272 6.23 -23.29 10.18
N LEU A 273 6.78 -22.14 10.61
CA LEU A 273 6.15 -20.84 10.46
C LEU A 273 5.94 -20.50 8.97
N THR A 274 7.00 -20.60 8.17
CA THR A 274 6.97 -20.33 6.72
C THR A 274 5.97 -21.21 6.00
N THR A 275 5.93 -22.51 6.34
CA THR A 275 4.97 -23.47 5.76
C THR A 275 3.54 -23.04 6.08
N THR A 276 3.26 -22.76 7.35
CA THR A 276 1.93 -22.37 7.85
C THR A 276 1.44 -21.08 7.18
N THR A 277 2.29 -20.05 7.14
CA THR A 277 1.90 -18.76 6.56
C THR A 277 1.80 -18.79 5.06
N THR A 278 2.55 -19.66 4.38
CA THR A 278 2.39 -19.90 2.94
C THR A 278 1.00 -20.46 2.63
N ILE A 279 0.51 -21.40 3.44
CA ILE A 279 -0.84 -21.95 3.29
C ILE A 279 -1.91 -20.88 3.51
N PHE A 280 -1.80 -20.08 4.58
CA PHE A 280 -2.73 -18.98 4.82
C PHE A 280 -2.70 -17.93 3.71
N ARG A 281 -1.51 -17.61 3.19
CA ARG A 281 -1.36 -16.67 2.07
C ARG A 281 -2.05 -17.21 0.81
N LYS A 282 -1.82 -18.47 0.44
CA LYS A 282 -2.49 -19.10 -0.72
C LYS A 282 -4.02 -19.08 -0.55
N ALA A 283 -4.52 -19.38 0.65
CA ALA A 283 -5.97 -19.36 0.93
C ALA A 283 -6.58 -17.97 0.70
N VAL A 284 -5.93 -16.90 1.19
CA VAL A 284 -6.41 -15.53 0.99
C VAL A 284 -6.23 -15.05 -0.46
N ILE A 285 -5.14 -15.44 -1.15
CA ILE A 285 -4.99 -15.15 -2.59
C ILE A 285 -6.11 -15.82 -3.40
N PHE A 286 -6.50 -17.04 -3.05
CA PHE A 286 -7.61 -17.72 -3.70
C PHE A 286 -8.96 -17.02 -3.44
N LEU A 287 -9.19 -16.50 -2.24
CA LEU A 287 -10.34 -15.63 -1.96
C LEU A 287 -10.39 -14.43 -2.92
N PHE A 288 -9.24 -13.78 -3.16
CA PHE A 288 -9.15 -12.65 -4.09
C PHE A 288 -9.45 -13.08 -5.54
N LEU A 289 -8.85 -14.18 -5.98
CA LEU A 289 -9.09 -14.74 -7.30
C LEU A 289 -10.59 -15.00 -7.52
N ARG A 290 -11.25 -15.61 -6.54
CA ARG A 290 -12.69 -15.91 -6.61
C ARG A 290 -13.53 -14.64 -6.72
N GLU A 291 -13.23 -13.61 -5.92
CA GLU A 291 -13.98 -12.35 -5.97
C GLU A 291 -13.77 -11.63 -7.31
N SER A 292 -12.51 -11.54 -7.78
CA SER A 292 -12.20 -10.96 -9.09
C SER A 292 -12.89 -11.70 -10.23
N TYR A 293 -12.87 -13.04 -10.20
CA TYR A 293 -13.52 -13.85 -11.24
C TYR A 293 -15.04 -13.69 -11.22
N SER A 294 -15.67 -13.66 -10.04
CA SER A 294 -17.10 -13.40 -9.88
C SER A 294 -17.50 -12.05 -10.51
N LEU A 295 -16.70 -11.01 -10.29
CA LEU A 295 -16.94 -9.68 -10.87
C LEU A 295 -16.84 -9.67 -12.40
N LEU A 296 -15.99 -10.50 -13.00
CA LEU A 296 -15.92 -10.66 -14.45
C LEU A 296 -17.18 -11.33 -15.01
N GLN A 297 -17.73 -12.32 -14.29
CA GLN A 297 -18.93 -13.05 -14.71
C GLN A 297 -20.20 -12.22 -14.63
N GLU A 298 -20.31 -11.29 -13.67
CA GLU A 298 -21.51 -10.48 -13.42
C GLU A 298 -21.79 -9.38 -14.47
N ARG A 299 -21.11 -9.40 -15.64
CA ARG A 299 -21.32 -8.49 -16.79
C ARG A 299 -21.42 -7.02 -16.38
N VAL A 300 -20.46 -6.55 -15.60
CA VAL A 300 -20.33 -5.13 -15.21
C VAL A 300 -20.42 -4.25 -16.48
N PRO A 301 -21.39 -3.30 -16.59
CA PRO A 301 -21.67 -2.47 -17.76
C PRO A 301 -20.47 -1.77 -18.42
N LEU A 302 -19.41 -1.48 -17.66
CA LEU A 302 -18.16 -0.88 -18.16
C LEU A 302 -16.97 -1.87 -18.25
N GLY A 303 -17.12 -3.10 -17.76
CA GLY A 303 -16.03 -4.05 -17.51
C GLY A 303 -15.15 -3.64 -16.31
N LEU A 304 -14.71 -4.61 -15.51
CA LEU A 304 -13.86 -4.38 -14.32
C LEU A 304 -12.58 -3.61 -14.67
N LYS A 305 -11.93 -3.99 -15.77
CA LYS A 305 -10.72 -3.32 -16.31
C LYS A 305 -10.91 -1.80 -16.47
N SER A 306 -11.96 -1.39 -17.17
CA SER A 306 -12.20 0.03 -17.47
C SER A 306 -12.50 0.83 -16.21
N TYR A 307 -13.20 0.23 -15.24
CA TYR A 307 -13.43 0.84 -13.94
C TYR A 307 -12.11 1.06 -13.18
N LEU A 308 -11.28 0.02 -13.08
CA LEU A 308 -9.99 0.09 -12.38
C LEU A 308 -9.05 1.12 -13.04
N HIS A 309 -8.95 1.10 -14.37
CA HIS A 309 -8.12 2.06 -15.10
C HIS A 309 -8.57 3.51 -14.88
N ARG A 310 -9.88 3.75 -14.97
CA ARG A 310 -10.47 5.05 -14.67
C ARG A 310 -10.13 5.47 -13.25
N HIS A 311 -10.31 4.57 -12.29
CA HIS A 311 -10.00 4.83 -10.89
C HIS A 311 -8.55 5.25 -10.68
N ASP A 312 -7.60 4.53 -11.26
CA ASP A 312 -6.18 4.80 -11.09
C ASP A 312 -5.74 6.11 -11.77
N ILE A 313 -6.37 6.51 -12.89
CA ILE A 313 -6.19 7.85 -13.47
C ILE A 313 -6.59 8.93 -12.47
N VAL A 314 -7.82 8.87 -11.96
CA VAL A 314 -8.38 9.91 -11.08
C VAL A 314 -7.58 9.98 -9.79
N PHE A 315 -7.26 8.83 -9.21
CA PHE A 315 -6.43 8.73 -8.02
C PHE A 315 -5.04 9.33 -8.26
N SER A 316 -4.35 8.99 -9.35
CA SER A 316 -3.03 9.55 -9.68
C SER A 316 -3.05 11.08 -9.74
N GLN A 317 -4.07 11.66 -10.39
CA GLN A 317 -4.23 13.11 -10.45
C GLN A 317 -4.42 13.70 -9.04
N ALA A 318 -5.33 13.12 -8.25
CA ALA A 318 -5.66 13.63 -6.93
C ALA A 318 -4.47 13.51 -5.94
N VAL A 319 -3.72 12.40 -6.00
CA VAL A 319 -2.49 12.21 -5.21
C VAL A 319 -1.41 13.19 -5.62
N THR A 320 -1.23 13.46 -6.91
CA THR A 320 -0.24 14.44 -7.37
C THR A 320 -0.53 15.83 -6.80
N VAL A 321 -1.80 16.27 -6.83
CA VAL A 321 -2.23 17.55 -6.24
C VAL A 321 -2.02 17.54 -4.72
N THR A 322 -2.37 16.44 -4.05
CA THR A 322 -2.20 16.26 -2.60
C THR A 322 -0.74 16.34 -2.16
N ILE A 323 0.15 15.60 -2.81
CA ILE A 323 1.60 15.63 -2.55
C ILE A 323 2.14 17.03 -2.79
N THR A 324 1.74 17.66 -3.90
CA THR A 324 2.16 19.03 -4.24
C THR A 324 1.78 20.00 -3.11
N SER A 325 0.54 19.98 -2.66
CA SER A 325 0.05 20.81 -1.56
C SER A 325 0.78 20.53 -0.24
N PHE A 326 0.97 19.25 0.10
CA PHE A 326 1.66 18.84 1.32
C PHE A 326 3.12 19.30 1.33
N VAL A 327 3.86 19.01 0.26
CA VAL A 327 5.28 19.35 0.12
C VAL A 327 5.48 20.87 0.23
N PHE A 328 4.69 21.66 -0.48
CA PHE A 328 4.81 23.12 -0.41
C PHE A 328 4.44 23.68 0.96
N LYS A 329 3.37 23.17 1.58
CA LYS A 329 2.98 23.62 2.93
C LYS A 329 4.03 23.26 3.97
N LEU A 330 4.61 22.06 3.87
CA LEU A 330 5.68 21.60 4.76
C LEU A 330 6.94 22.45 4.59
N LEU A 331 7.37 22.73 3.36
CA LEU A 331 8.53 23.58 3.08
C LEU A 331 8.38 24.98 3.67
N GLN A 332 7.20 25.58 3.55
CA GLN A 332 6.93 26.93 4.07
C GLN A 332 6.83 26.98 5.59
N SER A 333 6.42 25.88 6.22
CA SER A 333 6.11 25.84 7.65
C SER A 333 7.15 25.05 8.44
N PHE A 334 8.28 24.68 7.81
CA PHE A 334 9.32 23.86 8.43
C PHE A 334 9.98 24.57 9.62
N ALA A 335 10.07 25.89 9.56
CA ALA A 335 10.61 26.72 10.65
C ALA A 335 9.56 27.06 11.73
N VAL A 336 8.34 26.52 11.65
CA VAL A 336 7.24 26.81 12.58
C VAL A 336 7.00 25.58 13.49
N PRO A 337 7.52 25.56 14.73
CA PRO A 337 7.46 24.37 15.58
C PRO A 337 6.04 23.92 15.95
N SER A 338 5.12 24.89 16.09
CA SER A 338 3.70 24.60 16.37
C SER A 338 3.03 23.84 15.22
N PHE A 339 3.36 24.18 13.97
CA PHE A 339 2.87 23.47 12.78
C PHE A 339 3.40 22.04 12.75
N LEU A 340 4.70 21.82 12.98
CA LEU A 340 5.28 20.48 12.99
C LEU A 340 4.68 19.62 14.11
N THR A 341 4.45 20.21 15.29
CA THR A 341 3.81 19.54 16.42
C THR A 341 2.36 19.14 16.08
N GLN A 342 1.61 20.04 15.46
CA GLN A 342 0.25 19.76 15.01
C GLN A 342 0.25 18.67 13.94
N LEU A 343 1.13 18.76 12.95
CA LEU A 343 1.25 17.80 11.86
C LEU A 343 1.54 16.38 12.39
N HIS A 344 2.43 16.25 13.37
CA HIS A 344 2.76 14.97 14.00
C HIS A 344 1.60 14.41 14.84
N LYS A 345 0.91 15.27 15.62
CA LYS A 345 -0.15 14.82 16.54
C LYS A 345 -1.50 14.58 15.88
N VAL A 346 -1.86 15.40 14.90
CA VAL A 346 -3.21 15.45 14.31
C VAL A 346 -3.20 14.97 12.86
N GLY A 347 -2.10 15.14 12.14
CA GLY A 347 -2.00 14.85 10.71
C GLY A 347 -2.20 16.09 9.83
N PHE A 348 -2.28 15.86 8.52
CA PHE A 348 -2.43 16.91 7.52
C PHE A 348 -3.87 16.97 7.02
N LEU A 349 -4.56 18.09 7.27
CA LEU A 349 -5.91 18.32 6.77
C LEU A 349 -5.86 18.93 5.36
N LEU A 350 -6.44 18.23 4.39
CA LEU A 350 -6.64 18.72 3.03
C LEU A 350 -8.08 19.25 2.89
N HIS A 351 -8.20 20.54 2.59
CA HIS A 351 -9.47 21.16 2.24
C HIS A 351 -9.59 21.24 0.72
N TRP A 352 -10.66 20.68 0.17
CA TRP A 352 -10.94 20.67 -1.26
C TRP A 352 -12.24 21.41 -1.56
N GLU A 353 -12.20 22.32 -2.52
CA GLU A 353 -13.38 23.03 -3.02
C GLU A 353 -13.52 22.76 -4.52
N SER A 354 -14.70 22.34 -4.95
CA SER A 354 -15.02 22.13 -6.36
C SER A 354 -15.98 23.22 -6.83
N LEU A 355 -15.71 23.78 -8.01
CA LEU A 355 -16.55 24.77 -8.68
C LEU A 355 -17.32 24.18 -9.88
N LEU A 356 -17.30 22.85 -10.03
CA LEU A 356 -18.05 22.15 -11.07
C LEU A 356 -19.56 22.23 -10.80
N SER A 357 -20.35 22.34 -11.87
CA SER A 357 -21.79 22.18 -11.79
C SER A 357 -22.18 20.69 -11.77
N THR A 358 -23.44 20.41 -11.47
CA THR A 358 -24.03 19.07 -11.56
C THR A 358 -24.68 18.82 -12.93
N HIS A 359 -24.19 19.47 -13.98
CA HIS A 359 -24.79 19.40 -15.32
C HIS A 359 -23.86 18.73 -16.33
N GLY A 360 -24.43 17.88 -17.20
CA GLY A 360 -23.71 17.23 -18.30
C GLY A 360 -22.51 16.42 -17.82
N ASP A 361 -21.37 16.59 -18.50
CA ASP A 361 -20.13 15.89 -18.19
C ASP A 361 -19.56 16.26 -16.79
N GLU A 362 -19.87 17.45 -16.26
CA GLU A 362 -19.34 17.89 -14.96
C GLU A 362 -19.89 17.06 -13.79
N GLN A 363 -21.12 16.55 -13.92
CA GLN A 363 -21.67 15.58 -12.96
C GLN A 363 -20.82 14.32 -12.89
N GLY A 364 -20.41 13.78 -14.03
CA GLY A 364 -19.54 12.60 -14.07
C GLY A 364 -18.13 12.90 -13.55
N MET A 365 -17.63 14.13 -13.74
CA MET A 365 -16.36 14.58 -13.15
C MET A 365 -16.45 14.64 -11.62
N LEU A 366 -17.57 15.12 -11.06
CA LEU A 366 -17.82 15.10 -9.62
C LEU A 366 -17.92 13.67 -9.07
N GLU A 367 -18.53 12.76 -9.81
CA GLU A 367 -18.62 11.33 -9.46
C GLU A 367 -17.25 10.64 -9.44
N ASP A 368 -16.32 11.04 -10.32
CA ASP A 368 -14.91 10.63 -10.25
C ASP A 368 -14.23 11.21 -9.01
N PHE A 369 -14.38 12.52 -8.82
CA PHE A 369 -13.70 13.28 -7.79
C PHE A 369 -13.99 12.79 -6.37
N ILE A 370 -15.26 12.55 -6.06
CA ILE A 370 -15.66 12.14 -4.71
C ILE A 370 -15.05 10.79 -4.31
N VAL A 371 -14.84 9.89 -5.28
CA VAL A 371 -14.17 8.61 -5.04
C VAL A 371 -12.70 8.85 -4.73
N ALA A 372 -12.00 9.63 -5.55
CA ALA A 372 -10.58 9.92 -5.33
C ALA A 372 -10.29 10.64 -4.00
N ILE A 373 -11.17 11.54 -3.55
CA ILE A 373 -11.03 12.17 -2.23
C ILE A 373 -11.21 11.16 -1.10
N ALA A 374 -12.16 10.23 -1.23
CA ALA A 374 -12.33 9.15 -0.26
C ALA A 374 -11.07 8.25 -0.17
N ASP A 375 -10.41 8.00 -1.30
CA ASP A 375 -9.17 7.22 -1.32
C ASP A 375 -7.97 7.98 -0.75
N ILE A 376 -7.89 9.29 -0.99
CA ILE A 376 -6.85 10.16 -0.41
C ILE A 376 -6.87 10.14 1.11
N ASN A 377 -8.04 10.01 1.73
CA ASN A 377 -8.16 9.93 3.19
C ASN A 377 -7.46 8.69 3.79
N GLN A 378 -7.13 7.70 2.97
CA GLN A 378 -6.40 6.49 3.39
C GLN A 378 -4.88 6.64 3.21
N LEU A 379 -4.41 7.78 2.69
CA LEU A 379 -3.00 8.05 2.47
C LEU A 379 -2.30 8.40 3.78
N THR A 380 -1.18 7.75 4.02
CA THR A 380 -0.26 8.10 5.11
C THR A 380 1.03 8.63 4.53
N PHE A 381 1.45 9.82 4.94
CA PHE A 381 2.76 10.38 4.62
C PHE A 381 3.80 9.88 5.62
N LYS A 382 4.85 9.21 5.14
CA LYS A 382 6.03 8.90 5.96
C LYS A 382 7.20 9.76 5.54
N VAL A 383 7.60 10.70 6.40
CA VAL A 383 8.70 11.62 6.10
C VAL A 383 10.03 11.04 6.55
N HIS A 384 10.96 10.89 5.62
CA HIS A 384 12.33 10.42 5.91
C HIS A 384 13.36 11.49 5.57
N VAL A 385 14.37 11.66 6.41
CA VAL A 385 15.50 12.55 6.15
C VAL A 385 16.61 11.74 5.49
N THR A 386 17.08 12.19 4.32
CA THR A 386 18.15 11.49 3.58
C THR A 386 19.33 12.42 3.31
N THR A 387 20.55 11.97 3.57
CA THR A 387 21.80 12.75 3.38
C THR A 387 22.49 12.52 2.02
N ASN A 388 22.19 11.42 1.31
CA ASN A 388 23.02 10.92 0.18
C ASN A 388 22.37 11.00 -1.22
N ALA A 389 21.40 11.89 -1.44
CA ALA A 389 20.76 12.03 -2.76
C ALA A 389 21.57 12.94 -3.73
N PRO A 390 21.35 12.90 -5.06
CA PRO A 390 21.89 13.90 -6.00
C PRO A 390 21.32 15.32 -5.74
N ASP A 391 21.89 16.36 -6.34
CA ASP A 391 21.73 17.80 -5.99
C ASP A 391 20.36 18.45 -6.26
N VAL A 392 19.30 17.68 -6.48
CA VAL A 392 17.95 18.21 -6.72
C VAL A 392 17.09 18.01 -5.48
N GLY A 393 16.43 19.08 -5.02
CA GLY A 393 15.58 19.14 -3.82
C GLY A 393 14.48 18.08 -3.75
N ILE A 394 13.85 17.94 -2.57
CA ILE A 394 12.81 16.95 -2.21
C ILE A 394 12.62 15.84 -3.27
N ILE A 395 13.40 14.77 -3.13
CA ILE A 395 13.18 13.57 -3.92
C ILE A 395 12.02 12.82 -3.28
N SER A 396 10.81 13.02 -3.79
CA SER A 396 9.66 12.22 -3.40
C SER A 396 9.86 10.77 -3.81
N LEU A 397 10.59 9.97 -3.03
CA LEU A 397 10.66 8.52 -3.24
C LEU A 397 9.36 7.90 -2.72
N LEU A 398 8.38 7.74 -3.59
CA LEU A 398 7.20 6.95 -3.25
C LEU A 398 7.62 5.49 -3.18
N SER A 399 7.56 4.91 -1.99
CA SER A 399 7.57 3.46 -1.83
C SER A 399 6.16 2.99 -1.52
N TRP A 400 5.67 2.02 -2.30
CA TRP A 400 4.41 1.35 -2.02
C TRP A 400 4.65 0.11 -1.18
N ALA A 401 4.13 0.12 0.03
CA ALA A 401 3.83 -1.14 0.73
C ALA A 401 2.48 -1.65 0.20
N GLY A 402 2.44 -2.13 -1.05
CA GLY A 402 1.23 -2.63 -1.72
C GLY A 402 1.10 -4.16 -1.66
N GLY A 403 -0.10 -4.68 -1.42
CA GLY A 403 -0.50 -6.07 -1.68
C GLY A 403 -1.68 -6.03 -2.64
N LEU A 404 -2.09 -7.17 -3.20
CA LEU A 404 -3.18 -7.24 -4.18
C LEU A 404 -4.41 -6.49 -3.69
N PHE A 405 -4.98 -5.65 -4.56
CA PHE A 405 -6.26 -4.96 -4.40
C PHE A 405 -6.38 -4.07 -3.16
N TRP A 406 -6.22 -2.75 -3.31
CA TRP A 406 -6.68 -1.73 -2.34
C TRP A 406 -6.12 -1.82 -0.92
N LYS A 407 -4.79 -1.94 -0.76
CA LYS A 407 -4.17 -1.62 0.56
C LYS A 407 -4.47 -0.15 0.89
N PRO A 408 -4.52 0.25 2.18
CA PRO A 408 -4.27 1.63 2.53
C PRO A 408 -2.92 2.04 1.93
N ARG A 409 -2.97 2.91 0.92
CA ARG A 409 -1.81 3.32 0.14
C ARG A 409 -0.94 4.22 1.03
N SER A 410 0.11 3.67 1.64
CA SER A 410 1.10 4.48 2.36
C SER A 410 2.02 5.16 1.34
N LEU A 411 2.07 6.48 1.33
CA LEU A 411 3.03 7.25 0.53
C LEU A 411 4.22 7.60 1.42
N SER A 412 5.34 6.92 1.20
CA SER A 412 6.60 7.40 1.77
C SER A 412 7.06 8.63 0.98
N LEU A 413 7.47 9.67 1.70
CA LEU A 413 8.05 10.88 1.13
C LEU A 413 9.43 11.07 1.75
N SER A 414 10.46 10.81 0.97
CA SER A 414 11.83 11.18 1.37
C SER A 414 12.04 12.67 1.11
N ILE A 415 12.57 13.39 2.09
CA ILE A 415 12.89 14.81 1.98
C ILE A 415 14.39 14.96 2.13
N LYS A 416 15.06 15.41 1.07
CA LYS A 416 16.46 15.87 1.13
C LYS A 416 16.45 17.35 1.50
N LEU A 417 17.05 17.68 2.63
CA LEU A 417 17.32 19.07 3.03
C LEU A 417 18.72 19.43 2.54
N HIS A 418 18.85 20.20 1.46
CA HIS A 418 20.14 20.80 1.07
C HIS A 418 20.03 22.32 1.11
N HIS A 419 20.97 22.97 1.80
CA HIS A 419 21.13 24.42 1.89
C HIS A 419 19.87 25.22 2.28
N PHE A 420 19.37 24.98 3.49
CA PHE A 420 18.98 26.14 4.30
C PHE A 420 20.18 26.45 5.18
N HIS A 421 20.72 27.67 5.10
CA HIS A 421 21.53 28.19 6.19
C HIS A 421 20.67 28.13 7.45
N MET A 422 20.80 27.04 8.20
CA MET A 422 20.62 27.07 9.63
C MET A 422 21.60 28.15 10.11
N HIS A 423 21.10 29.35 10.35
CA HIS A 423 21.64 30.08 11.48
C HIS A 423 21.43 29.15 12.68
N THR A 424 22.52 28.50 13.05
CA THR A 424 22.68 27.67 14.23
C THR A 424 22.10 28.40 15.43
N CYS A 425 20.87 28.07 15.81
CA CYS A 425 20.50 28.14 17.22
C CYS A 425 21.08 26.87 17.85
N THR A 426 22.31 27.01 18.31
CA THR A 426 22.92 26.09 19.25
C THR A 426 22.01 26.03 20.47
N VAL A 427 21.25 24.95 20.64
CA VAL A 427 20.71 24.63 21.97
C VAL A 427 21.91 24.12 22.75
N VAL A 428 22.52 25.02 23.51
CA VAL A 428 23.48 24.64 24.54
C VAL A 428 22.67 24.07 25.70
N THR A 429 22.81 22.76 25.84
CA THR A 429 22.40 21.84 26.92
C THR A 429 20.92 21.76 27.30
#